data_AF-A0A0K0GHV0-F1
#
_entry.id   AF-A0A0K0GHV0-F1
#
_cell.length_a   1.000
_cell.length_b   1.000
_cell.length_c   1.000
_cell.angle_alpha   90.00
_cell.angle_beta   90.00
_cell.angle_gamma   90.00
#
_symmetry.space_group_name_H-M   'P 1'
#
loop_
_entity.id
_entity.type
_entity.pdbx_description
1 polymer ?
#
loop_
_entity_poly.entity_id
_entity_poly.type
_entity_poly.pdbx_seq_one_letter_code
_entity_poly.pdbx_strand_id
1 'polypeptide(L)'
;MSFTANGADAFAEQLQSALRDPAWFDRWRQLQPDPDEVDPSLGITDPAATVTGRQHDLRIDLVATTSIPGALFKQRMQALAGAHWEMRDVR
;
A
#
# COMPACT_ATOMS: atom_id res chain seq x y z
N MET A 1 -4.26 9.11 3.56
CA MET A 1 -4.86 8.77 2.25
C MET A 1 -5.38 7.37 2.35
N SER A 2 -6.69 7.17 2.28
CA SER A 2 -7.30 5.84 2.32
C SER A 2 -7.58 5.31 0.91
N PHE A 3 -7.80 4.01 0.79
CA PHE A 3 -8.37 3.44 -0.43
C PHE A 3 -9.73 4.10 -0.77
N THR A 4 -9.96 4.31 -2.06
CA THR A 4 -11.20 4.86 -2.62
C THR A 4 -11.80 3.95 -3.69
N ALA A 5 -11.07 2.89 -4.06
CA ALA A 5 -11.47 1.91 -5.04
C ALA A 5 -12.68 1.08 -4.58
N ASN A 6 -13.49 0.64 -5.54
CA ASN A 6 -14.57 -0.32 -5.33
C ASN A 6 -14.31 -1.53 -6.24
N GLY A 7 -14.19 -2.72 -5.66
CA GLY A 7 -13.90 -3.95 -6.39
C GLY A 7 -12.41 -4.31 -6.43
N ALA A 8 -12.12 -5.62 -6.47
CA ALA A 8 -10.78 -6.16 -6.24
C ALA A 8 -9.71 -5.65 -7.22
N ASP A 9 -10.05 -5.52 -8.50
CA ASP A 9 -9.11 -5.04 -9.51
C ASP A 9 -8.72 -3.57 -9.27
N ALA A 10 -9.69 -2.72 -8.96
CA ALA A 10 -9.43 -1.31 -8.65
C ALA A 10 -8.60 -1.14 -7.36
N PHE A 11 -8.83 -1.98 -6.35
CA PHE A 11 -7.98 -2.02 -5.15
C PHE A 11 -6.55 -2.44 -5.48
N ALA A 12 -6.40 -3.45 -6.34
CA ALA A 12 -5.09 -3.92 -6.77
C ALA A 12 -4.33 -2.84 -7.54
N GLU A 13 -4.97 -2.15 -8.49
CA GLU A 13 -4.39 -1.03 -9.23
C GLU A 13 -3.98 0.12 -8.30
N GLN A 14 -4.84 0.48 -7.35
CA GLN A 14 -4.56 1.55 -6.39
C GLN A 14 -3.38 1.21 -5.48
N LEU A 15 -3.32 -0.03 -4.97
CA LEU A 15 -2.18 -0.50 -4.18
C LEU A 15 -0.91 -0.55 -5.03
N GLN A 16 -0.98 -1.09 -6.24
CA GLN A 16 0.17 -1.16 -7.16
C GLN A 16 0.75 0.22 -7.45
N SER A 17 -0.12 1.21 -7.72
CA SER A 17 0.29 2.60 -7.91
C SER A 17 1.00 3.15 -6.67
N ALA A 18 0.45 2.91 -5.47
CA ALA A 18 1.08 3.33 -4.21
C ALA A 18 2.42 2.63 -3.90
N LEU A 19 2.69 1.45 -4.49
CA LEU A 19 3.98 0.78 -4.38
C LEU A 19 5.02 1.30 -5.37
N ARG A 20 4.58 1.70 -6.57
CA ARG A 20 5.45 2.14 -7.67
C ARG A 20 5.76 3.64 -7.64
N ASP A 21 4.81 4.46 -7.22
CA ASP A 21 4.87 5.91 -7.36
C ASP A 21 5.30 6.60 -6.05
N PRO A 22 6.45 7.31 -6.03
CA PRO A 22 6.90 8.05 -4.86
C PRO A 22 5.98 9.21 -4.50
N ALA A 23 5.16 9.72 -5.44
CA ALA A 23 4.23 10.80 -5.18
C ALA A 23 3.15 10.42 -4.14
N TRP A 24 2.90 9.12 -3.93
CA TRP A 24 2.08 8.67 -2.81
C TRP A 24 2.72 9.00 -1.47
N PHE A 25 4.03 8.74 -1.34
CA PHE A 25 4.77 8.97 -0.10
C PHE A 25 4.81 10.47 0.22
N ASP A 26 5.08 11.31 -0.77
CA ASP A 26 5.09 12.77 -0.58
C ASP A 26 3.74 13.28 -0.09
N ARG A 27 2.64 12.80 -0.69
CA ARG A 27 1.28 13.15 -0.27
C ARG A 27 0.96 12.64 1.14
N TRP A 28 1.37 11.41 1.48
CA TRP A 28 1.16 10.86 2.83
C TRP A 28 1.98 11.60 3.88
N ARG A 29 3.23 11.93 3.57
CA ARG A 29 4.16 12.67 4.42
C ARG A 29 3.61 14.05 4.76
N GLN A 30 3.06 14.77 3.79
CA GLN A 30 2.43 16.08 3.99
C GLN A 30 1.19 16.05 4.89
N LEU A 31 0.57 14.89 5.09
CA LEU A 31 -0.57 14.73 6.00
C LEU A 31 -0.13 14.45 7.45
N GLN A 32 1.16 14.22 7.70
CA GLN A 32 1.66 14.01 9.05
C GLN A 32 1.76 15.35 9.80
N PRO A 33 1.64 15.34 11.14
CA PRO A 33 1.82 16.53 11.97
C PRO A 33 3.16 17.22 11.73
N ASP A 34 4.23 16.44 11.59
CA ASP A 34 5.60 16.90 11.40
C ASP A 34 6.22 16.21 10.16
N PRO A 35 6.02 16.74 8.94
CA PRO A 35 6.50 16.12 7.72
C PRO A 35 8.03 16.03 7.67
N ASP A 36 8.76 16.95 8.30
CA ASP A 36 10.22 16.96 8.29
C ASP A 36 10.85 15.87 9.17
N GLU A 37 10.12 15.35 10.16
CA GLU A 37 10.56 14.24 11.02
C GLU A 37 10.28 12.86 10.43
N VAL A 38 9.52 12.79 9.34
CA VAL A 38 9.21 11.53 8.65
C VAL A 38 10.48 10.99 7.98
N ASP A 39 10.88 9.78 8.38
CA ASP A 39 12.03 9.09 7.80
C ASP A 39 11.86 8.90 6.27
N PRO A 40 12.76 9.46 5.43
CA PRO A 40 12.72 9.28 3.97
C PRO A 40 12.78 7.81 3.52
N SER A 41 13.35 6.92 4.34
CA SER A 41 13.42 5.47 4.06
C SER A 41 12.04 4.81 3.98
N LEU A 42 11.00 5.44 4.56
CA LEU A 42 9.61 4.99 4.42
C LEU A 42 9.06 5.18 2.98
N GLY A 43 9.72 6.04 2.20
CA GLY A 43 9.38 6.35 0.81
C GLY A 43 9.95 5.40 -0.23
N ILE A 44 10.53 4.25 0.16
CA ILE A 44 11.04 3.25 -0.79
C ILE A 44 9.91 2.79 -1.73
N THR A 45 10.15 2.89 -3.03
CA THR A 45 9.25 2.40 -4.07
C THR A 45 9.86 1.23 -4.81
N ASP A 46 8.98 0.44 -5.43
CA ASP A 46 9.37 -0.67 -6.27
C ASP A 46 8.63 -0.56 -7.61
N PRO A 47 9.29 -0.03 -8.66
CA PRO A 47 8.69 0.10 -9.99
C PRO A 47 8.23 -1.23 -10.60
N ALA A 48 8.80 -2.36 -10.18
CA ALA A 48 8.44 -3.69 -10.63
C ALA A 48 7.32 -4.33 -9.80
N ALA A 49 6.86 -3.68 -8.72
CA ALA A 49 5.83 -4.23 -7.84
C ALA A 49 4.56 -4.56 -8.63
N THR A 50 4.04 -5.77 -8.50
CA THR A 50 2.77 -6.16 -9.11
C THR A 50 1.75 -6.47 -8.03
N VAL A 51 0.49 -6.11 -8.26
CA VAL A 51 -0.60 -6.44 -7.33
C VAL A 51 -1.73 -7.05 -8.12
N THR A 52 -2.27 -8.15 -7.60
CA THR A 52 -3.45 -8.80 -8.14
C THR A 52 -4.53 -8.83 -7.07
N GLY A 53 -5.77 -8.57 -7.47
CA GLY A 53 -6.92 -8.60 -6.58
C GLY A 53 -7.83 -9.77 -6.92
N ARG A 54 -8.40 -10.39 -5.89
CA ARG A 54 -9.47 -11.38 -6.03
C ARG A 54 -10.60 -11.03 -5.09
N GLN A 55 -11.81 -10.96 -5.63
CA GLN A 55 -13.00 -10.77 -4.83
C GLN A 55 -13.54 -12.14 -4.38
N HIS A 56 -13.70 -12.32 -3.08
CA HIS A 56 -14.27 -13.50 -2.44
C HIS A 56 -15.48 -13.08 -1.60
N ASP A 57 -16.68 -13.19 -2.17
CA ASP A 57 -17.95 -12.77 -1.56
C ASP A 57 -17.87 -11.35 -0.93
N LEU A 58 -17.70 -11.29 0.39
CA LEU A 58 -17.64 -10.07 1.20
C LEU A 58 -16.21 -9.56 1.49
N ARG A 59 -15.18 -10.24 0.95
CA ARG A 59 -13.77 -9.94 1.18
C ARG A 59 -13.04 -9.71 -0.13
N ILE A 60 -11.99 -8.90 -0.07
CA ILE A 60 -11.07 -8.68 -1.17
C ILE A 60 -9.70 -9.16 -0.70
N ASP A 61 -9.15 -10.13 -1.42
CA ASP A 61 -7.80 -10.61 -1.21
C ASP A 61 -6.88 -9.93 -2.22
N LEU A 62 -5.81 -9.31 -1.73
CA LEU A 62 -4.78 -8.68 -2.55
C LEU A 62 -3.47 -9.45 -2.40
N VAL A 63 -2.89 -9.86 -3.52
CA VAL A 63 -1.55 -10.48 -3.56
C VAL A 63 -0.60 -9.49 -4.22
N ALA A 64 0.33 -8.97 -3.42
CA ALA A 64 1.35 -8.03 -3.86
C ALA A 64 2.71 -8.74 -3.94
N THR A 65 3.33 -8.71 -5.11
CA THR A 65 4.71 -9.16 -5.32
C THR A 65 5.61 -7.92 -5.39
N THR A 66 6.48 -7.75 -4.40
CA THR A 66 7.37 -6.60 -4.32
C THR A 66 8.68 -6.95 -3.61
N SER A 67 9.73 -6.20 -3.94
CA SER A 67 11.02 -6.19 -3.24
C SER A 67 11.03 -5.33 -1.97
N ILE A 68 9.94 -4.59 -1.70
CA ILE A 68 9.83 -3.76 -0.50
C ILE A 68 9.81 -4.66 0.75
N PRO A 69 10.63 -4.35 1.77
CA PRO A 69 10.61 -5.05 3.04
C PRO A 69 9.22 -5.11 3.67
N GLY A 70 8.82 -6.28 4.18
CA GLY A 70 7.47 -6.49 4.73
C GLY A 70 7.08 -5.52 5.86
N ALA A 71 8.06 -5.02 6.63
CA ALA A 71 7.81 -4.00 7.65
C ALA A 71 7.37 -2.66 7.05
N LEU A 72 8.02 -2.22 5.96
CA LEU A 72 7.66 -1.02 5.21
C LEU A 72 6.32 -1.20 4.50
N PHE A 73 6.11 -2.38 3.88
CA PHE A 73 4.83 -2.71 3.27
C PHE A 73 3.68 -2.66 4.28
N LYS A 74 3.88 -3.19 5.49
CA LYS A 74 2.89 -3.17 6.57
C LYS A 74 2.55 -1.73 7.00
N GLN A 75 3.56 -0.88 7.17
CA GLN A 75 3.34 0.53 7.50
C GLN A 75 2.52 1.24 6.41
N ARG A 76 2.83 0.97 5.13
CA ARG A 76 2.09 1.51 3.99
C ARG A 76 0.63 1.06 3.98
N MET A 77 0.40 -0.22 4.25
CA MET A 77 -0.95 -0.76 4.39
C MET A 77 -1.72 -0.16 5.56
N GLN A 78 -1.08 0.14 6.70
CA GLN A 78 -1.73 0.88 7.78
C GLN A 78 -2.18 2.28 7.34
N ALA A 79 -1.36 2.98 6.54
CA ALA A 79 -1.71 4.29 6.02
C ALA A 79 -2.86 4.25 4.99
N LEU A 80 -2.91 3.22 4.14
CA LEU A 80 -3.88 3.07 3.05
C LEU A 80 -5.20 2.41 3.46
N ALA A 81 -5.14 1.35 4.28
CA ALA A 81 -6.27 0.49 4.65
C ALA A 81 -6.76 0.72 6.08
N GLY A 82 -6.03 1.49 6.90
CA GLY A 82 -6.34 1.70 8.30
C GLY A 82 -6.15 0.43 9.14
N ALA A 83 -7.12 0.11 9.99
CA ALA A 83 -7.05 -0.99 10.96
C ALA A 83 -7.72 -2.31 10.48
N HIS A 84 -8.51 -2.28 9.41
CA HIS A 84 -9.37 -3.40 8.99
C HIS A 84 -8.76 -4.24 7.87
N TRP A 85 -7.53 -4.71 8.06
CA TRP A 85 -6.84 -5.55 7.09
C TRP A 85 -5.87 -6.51 7.81
N GLU A 86 -5.49 -7.59 7.13
CA GLU A 86 -4.52 -8.56 7.64
C GLU A 86 -3.43 -8.79 6.58
N MET A 87 -2.18 -8.96 7.03
CA MET A 87 -1.08 -9.34 6.16
C MET A 87 -0.75 -10.81 6.36
N ARG A 88 -0.64 -11.56 5.26
CA ARG A 88 -0.12 -12.93 5.29
C ARG A 88 0.98 -13.05 4.26
N ASP A 89 2.09 -13.63 4.70
CA ASP A 89 3.17 -14.01 3.79
C ASP A 89 2.74 -15.25 3.01
N VAL A 90 2.88 -15.19 1.69
CA VAL A 90 2.49 -16.27 0.76
C VAL A 90 3.77 -16.77 0.07
N ARG A 91 4.03 -18.07 0.19
CA ARG A 91 5.20 -18.75 -0.40
C ARG A 91 4.89 -19.30 -1.78
#